data_AF-A0A9I9CDN0-F1
#
_entry.id   AF-A0A9I9CDN0-F1
#
_cell.length_a   1.000
_cell.length_b   1.000
_cell.length_c   1.000
_cell.angle_alpha   90.00
_cell.angle_beta   90.00
_cell.angle_gamma   90.00
#
_symmetry.space_group_name_H-M   'P 1'
#
loop_
_entity.id
_entity.type
_entity.pdbx_description
1 polymer ?
#
loop_
_entity_poly.entity_id
_entity_poly.type
_entity_poly.pdbx_seq_one_letter_code
_entity_poly.pdbx_strand_id
1 'polypeptide(L)'
;MNIGASISSVAALRLPFSIHSFRTSRTLISFPSLSLLHSPTFHNFSSITSSITASMSTSSSPTTDQPALDDKKPAPPPKPWLIVGLGNPGKKYDRTRHNVGFEMVDAVAEAEGISISNVSFKALIGKGFIGDVPVMLAKPQTFMNASGESVGAIVSYYKIPLKQVLVIFDDLDLPFAKLRMLPKGGHGGHNGMRSIIDHFKGSRDFPRLRIGTCLRALLTPPHCFYIISAVKWVKIF
;
A
#
# COMPACT_ATOMS: atom_id res chain seq x y z
N MET A 1 11.63 -40.46 42.68
CA MET A 1 10.89 -39.83 41.57
C MET A 1 10.62 -38.38 41.92
N ASN A 2 11.46 -37.43 41.50
CA ASN A 2 11.13 -36.38 40.54
C ASN A 2 12.34 -35.42 40.43
N ILE A 3 12.66 -35.08 39.18
CA ILE A 3 13.79 -34.26 38.74
C ILE A 3 13.29 -32.83 38.57
N GLY A 4 14.13 -31.82 38.83
CA GLY A 4 13.78 -30.44 38.52
C GLY A 4 14.88 -29.43 38.82
N ALA A 5 15.96 -29.47 38.04
CA ALA A 5 16.94 -28.40 37.97
C ALA A 5 16.35 -27.17 37.23
N SER A 6 16.68 -25.96 37.68
CA SER A 6 16.54 -24.75 36.88
C SER A 6 17.74 -23.84 37.14
N ILE A 7 18.55 -23.64 36.10
CA ILE A 7 19.72 -22.75 36.07
C ILE A 7 19.57 -21.86 34.83
N SER A 8 20.01 -20.60 34.98
CA SER A 8 20.46 -19.65 33.95
C SER A 8 19.35 -18.86 33.23
N SER A 9 19.20 -17.55 33.47
CA SER A 9 20.10 -16.42 33.11
C SER A 9 20.24 -16.22 31.59
N VAL A 10 19.61 -15.16 31.07
CA VAL A 10 20.00 -14.50 29.80
C VAL A 10 19.86 -12.99 29.98
N ALA A 11 21.00 -12.31 29.82
CA ALA A 11 21.20 -10.89 29.91
C ALA A 11 20.60 -10.12 28.72
N ALA A 12 20.04 -8.94 29.00
CA ALA A 12 19.58 -7.99 28.00
C ALA A 12 20.71 -7.04 27.59
N LEU A 13 21.15 -7.13 26.33
CA LEU A 13 22.06 -6.17 25.70
C LEU A 13 21.30 -4.88 25.36
N ARG A 14 21.72 -3.76 25.96
CA ARG A 14 21.38 -2.40 25.55
C ARG A 14 22.32 -1.95 24.44
N LEU A 15 21.77 -1.46 23.33
CA LEU A 15 22.51 -0.66 22.34
C LEU A 15 22.01 0.81 22.39
N PRO A 16 22.91 1.81 22.34
CA PRO A 16 22.54 3.22 22.39
C PRO A 16 22.26 3.75 20.98
N PHE A 17 21.06 4.29 20.73
CA PHE A 17 20.81 5.11 19.55
C PHE A 17 20.97 6.59 19.89
N SER A 18 21.98 7.20 19.27
CA SER A 18 22.30 8.62 19.34
C SER A 18 21.35 9.42 18.44
N ILE A 19 20.60 10.36 19.01
CA ILE A 19 19.74 11.30 18.26
C ILE A 19 20.62 12.47 17.79
N HIS A 20 20.83 12.59 16.48
CA HIS A 20 21.37 13.80 15.87
C HIS A 20 20.22 14.68 15.37
N SER A 21 20.09 15.86 15.98
CA SER A 21 19.16 16.92 15.59
C SER A 21 19.75 17.70 14.41
N PHE A 22 19.19 17.53 13.21
CA PHE A 22 19.53 18.38 12.06
C PHE A 22 18.48 19.48 11.85
N ARG A 23 18.95 20.70 12.06
CA ARG A 23 18.30 22.00 11.86
C ARG A 23 18.28 22.31 10.36
N THR A 24 17.12 22.33 9.72
CA THR A 24 16.96 22.74 8.32
C THR A 24 16.85 24.26 8.21
N SER A 25 17.82 24.88 7.55
CA SER A 25 17.78 26.29 7.15
C SER A 25 17.12 26.40 5.77
N ARG A 26 16.08 27.22 5.66
CA ARG A 26 15.37 27.53 4.41
C ARG A 26 16.18 28.53 3.60
N THR A 27 16.42 28.21 2.32
CA THR A 27 16.78 29.22 1.33
C THR A 27 15.85 29.08 0.12
N LEU A 28 15.10 30.14 -0.13
CA LEU A 28 14.22 30.31 -1.29
C LEU A 28 15.06 30.70 -2.50
N ILE A 29 14.84 30.05 -3.64
CA ILE A 29 15.34 30.53 -4.93
C ILE A 29 14.17 30.56 -5.92
N SER A 30 13.97 31.76 -6.46
CA SER A 30 12.98 32.17 -7.46
C SER A 30 13.46 31.83 -8.87
N PHE A 31 12.56 31.35 -9.74
CA PHE A 31 12.81 31.18 -11.18
C PHE A 31 11.94 32.16 -11.98
N PRO A 32 12.50 32.90 -12.97
CA PRO A 32 11.70 33.62 -13.94
C PRO A 32 11.49 32.84 -15.25
N SER A 33 10.33 33.11 -15.82
CA SER A 33 9.79 32.89 -17.17
C SER A 33 10.80 32.85 -18.33
N LEU A 34 10.59 31.94 -19.29
CA LEU A 34 10.80 32.22 -20.71
C LEU A 34 10.04 31.25 -21.63
N SER A 35 9.51 31.83 -22.70
CA SER A 35 8.62 31.27 -23.71
C SER A 35 9.34 31.02 -25.04
N LEU A 36 8.64 30.30 -25.92
CA LEU A 36 8.73 30.25 -27.39
C LEU A 36 9.72 29.26 -28.07
N LEU A 37 9.07 28.36 -28.83
CA LEU A 37 9.18 28.15 -30.29
C LEU A 37 10.12 27.09 -30.91
N HIS A 38 9.54 26.51 -31.97
CA HIS A 38 10.10 25.88 -33.18
C HIS A 38 10.48 24.39 -33.15
N SER A 39 9.62 23.64 -33.87
CA SER A 39 9.91 22.37 -34.53
C SER A 39 10.93 22.54 -35.67
N PRO A 40 11.60 21.45 -36.08
CA PRO A 40 11.59 21.15 -37.51
C PRO A 40 11.35 19.67 -37.85
N THR A 41 10.80 19.53 -39.05
CA THR A 41 10.53 18.34 -39.85
C THR A 41 11.80 17.62 -40.28
N PHE A 42 11.80 16.28 -40.27
CA PHE A 42 12.81 15.46 -40.93
C PHE A 42 12.28 14.82 -42.22
N HIS A 43 13.17 14.82 -43.21
CA HIS A 43 12.95 14.51 -44.61
C HIS A 43 12.90 13.01 -44.93
N ASN A 44 12.13 12.73 -45.99
CA ASN A 44 12.17 11.56 -46.86
C ASN A 44 13.60 11.09 -47.22
N PHE A 45 13.78 9.77 -47.27
CA PHE A 45 14.72 9.16 -48.22
C PHE A 45 14.06 7.96 -48.89
N SER A 46 13.92 8.07 -50.21
CA SER A 46 13.40 7.06 -51.13
C SER A 46 14.54 6.19 -51.67
N SER A 47 14.22 4.90 -51.79
CA SER A 47 14.52 4.00 -52.92
C SER A 47 15.97 3.85 -53.42
N ILE A 48 16.53 2.66 -53.23
CA ILE A 48 17.43 2.05 -54.22
C ILE A 48 16.91 0.65 -54.58
N THR A 49 16.73 0.50 -55.88
CA THR A 49 16.37 -0.64 -56.72
C THR A 49 17.37 -1.79 -56.61
N SER A 50 16.91 -3.05 -56.68
CA SER A 50 17.22 -3.97 -57.80
C SER A 50 16.61 -5.35 -57.59
N SER A 51 15.97 -5.82 -58.64
CA SER A 51 15.37 -7.14 -58.85
C SER A 51 16.37 -8.05 -59.55
N ILE A 52 16.64 -9.24 -58.99
CA ILE A 52 17.24 -10.37 -59.73
C ILE A 52 16.52 -11.67 -59.33
N THR A 53 15.94 -12.26 -60.38
CA THR A 53 15.58 -13.63 -60.76
C THR A 53 15.74 -14.84 -59.82
N ALA A 54 14.79 -15.76 -60.01
CA ALA A 54 14.52 -17.04 -59.34
C ALA A 54 15.61 -18.13 -59.38
N SER A 55 15.55 -19.08 -58.44
CA SER A 55 15.38 -20.51 -58.73
C SER A 55 15.34 -21.38 -57.45
N MET A 56 14.52 -22.43 -57.52
CA MET A 56 14.42 -23.52 -56.55
C MET A 56 15.67 -24.40 -56.58
N SER A 57 16.16 -24.84 -55.42
CA SER A 57 16.63 -26.22 -55.23
C SER A 57 16.83 -26.54 -53.74
N THR A 58 16.40 -27.75 -53.42
CA THR A 58 16.56 -28.51 -52.19
C THR A 58 18.03 -28.86 -51.90
N SER A 59 18.47 -28.80 -50.64
CA SER A 59 19.16 -29.92 -49.96
C SER A 59 19.76 -29.53 -48.60
N SER A 60 19.50 -30.39 -47.61
CA SER A 60 20.32 -30.81 -46.47
C SER A 60 21.06 -29.80 -45.58
N SER A 61 20.65 -29.84 -44.32
CA SER A 61 21.27 -29.39 -43.07
C SER A 61 22.79 -29.57 -42.97
N PRO A 62 23.44 -28.67 -42.21
CA PRO A 62 24.07 -29.14 -40.97
C PRO A 62 23.64 -28.29 -39.76
N THR A 63 23.33 -28.98 -38.67
CA THR A 63 23.05 -28.44 -37.35
C THR A 63 24.29 -27.77 -36.77
N THR A 64 24.32 -26.44 -36.80
CA THR A 64 25.14 -25.65 -35.89
C THR A 64 24.30 -25.40 -34.65
N ASP A 65 24.62 -26.09 -33.55
CA ASP A 65 24.13 -25.77 -32.21
C ASP A 65 24.64 -24.38 -31.81
N GLN A 66 23.88 -23.34 -32.18
CA GLN A 66 23.93 -22.08 -31.49
C GLN A 66 22.92 -22.13 -30.35
N PRO A 67 23.32 -21.91 -29.09
CA PRO A 67 22.36 -21.73 -28.02
C PRO A 67 21.53 -20.50 -28.36
N ALA A 68 20.24 -20.73 -28.62
CA ALA A 68 19.26 -19.67 -28.79
C ALA A 68 19.37 -18.74 -27.58
N LEU A 69 19.73 -17.49 -27.83
CA LEU A 69 19.62 -16.43 -26.84
C LEU A 69 18.14 -16.32 -26.52
N ASP A 70 17.75 -16.86 -25.36
CA ASP A 70 16.42 -16.68 -24.79
C ASP A 70 16.16 -15.17 -24.67
N ASP A 71 15.42 -14.60 -25.62
CA ASP A 71 14.77 -13.30 -25.50
C ASP A 71 13.73 -13.38 -24.36
N LYS A 72 14.20 -13.39 -23.12
CA LYS A 72 13.35 -13.22 -21.94
C LYS A 72 12.76 -11.82 -22.00
N LYS A 73 11.56 -11.74 -22.57
CA LYS A 73 10.64 -10.60 -22.44
C LYS A 73 10.78 -10.01 -21.02
N PRO A 74 11.09 -8.72 -20.87
CA PRO A 74 11.35 -8.13 -19.56
C PRO A 74 10.16 -8.41 -18.65
N ALA A 75 10.46 -8.89 -17.44
CA ALA A 75 9.45 -9.21 -16.45
C ALA A 75 8.54 -7.97 -16.23
N PRO A 76 7.22 -8.14 -16.13
CA PRO A 76 6.32 -7.02 -15.91
C PRO A 76 6.71 -6.29 -14.62
N PRO A 77 6.57 -4.96 -14.58
CA PRO A 77 6.96 -4.17 -13.42
C PRO A 77 6.25 -4.68 -12.16
N PRO A 78 6.93 -4.67 -11.00
CA PRO A 78 6.37 -5.18 -9.76
C PRO A 78 5.07 -4.42 -9.43
N LYS A 79 4.01 -5.16 -9.16
CA LYS A 79 2.71 -4.57 -8.81
C LYS A 79 2.80 -3.92 -7.42
N PRO A 80 2.17 -2.74 -7.23
CA PRO A 80 2.23 -2.03 -5.97
C PRO A 80 1.42 -2.74 -4.88
N TRP A 81 1.83 -2.54 -3.64
CA TRP A 81 0.98 -2.84 -2.49
C TRP A 81 -0.10 -1.78 -2.34
N LEU A 82 -1.32 -2.21 -2.05
CA LEU A 82 -2.43 -1.34 -1.71
C LEU A 82 -2.65 -1.38 -0.20
N ILE A 83 -2.43 -0.27 0.48
CA ILE A 83 -2.69 -0.11 1.90
C ILE A 83 -3.94 0.75 2.06
N VAL A 84 -5.01 0.14 2.58
CA VAL A 84 -6.32 0.78 2.74
C VAL A 84 -6.59 1.02 4.22
N GLY A 85 -6.86 2.26 4.57
CA GLY A 85 -7.37 2.64 5.89
C GLY A 85 -8.89 2.76 5.83
N LEU A 86 -9.63 2.06 6.67
CA LEU A 86 -11.08 2.22 6.76
C LEU A 86 -11.44 3.35 7.72
N GLY A 87 -12.54 4.02 7.40
CA GLY A 87 -13.06 5.19 8.12
C GLY A 87 -14.30 5.75 7.44
N ASN A 88 -14.94 6.72 8.08
CA ASN A 88 -16.01 7.52 7.49
C ASN A 88 -15.51 8.93 7.17
N PRO A 89 -15.88 9.50 6.01
CA PRO A 89 -15.50 10.85 5.62
C PRO A 89 -16.32 11.92 6.34
N GLY A 90 -15.68 13.06 6.60
CA GLY A 90 -16.33 14.27 7.10
C GLY A 90 -16.09 14.54 8.58
N LYS A 91 -16.10 15.82 8.93
CA LYS A 91 -15.67 16.36 10.25
C LYS A 91 -16.32 15.69 11.46
N LYS A 92 -17.55 15.16 11.32
CA LYS A 92 -18.26 14.49 12.42
C LYS A 92 -17.66 13.14 12.82
N TYR A 93 -16.85 12.53 11.95
CA TYR A 93 -16.20 11.24 12.20
C TYR A 93 -14.70 11.35 12.46
N ASP A 94 -14.15 12.55 12.30
CA ASP A 94 -12.76 12.84 12.66
C ASP A 94 -12.54 12.45 14.12
N ARG A 95 -11.46 11.70 14.38
CA ARG A 95 -11.12 11.18 15.71
C ARG A 95 -12.26 10.36 16.33
N THR A 96 -12.90 9.51 15.54
CA THR A 96 -13.74 8.42 16.05
C THR A 96 -12.99 7.10 15.97
N ARG A 97 -13.34 6.11 16.81
CA ARG A 97 -12.59 4.85 16.88
C ARG A 97 -12.61 4.11 15.54
N HIS A 98 -13.71 4.28 14.79
CA HIS A 98 -13.87 3.75 13.44
C HIS A 98 -12.99 4.42 12.38
N ASN A 99 -12.38 5.57 12.67
CA ASN A 99 -11.47 6.26 11.76
C ASN A 99 -9.99 5.96 12.05
N VAL A 100 -9.69 5.05 12.99
CA VAL A 100 -8.29 4.67 13.29
C VAL A 100 -7.55 4.11 12.06
N GLY A 101 -8.28 3.52 11.11
CA GLY A 101 -7.70 3.08 9.84
C GLY A 101 -7.21 4.25 8.99
N PHE A 102 -7.96 5.35 8.92
CA PHE A 102 -7.51 6.59 8.27
C PHE A 102 -6.31 7.19 8.98
N GLU A 103 -6.34 7.26 10.31
CA GLU A 103 -5.24 7.81 11.12
C GLU A 103 -3.95 7.00 10.93
N MET A 104 -4.05 5.66 10.85
CA MET A 104 -2.89 4.81 10.58
C MET A 104 -2.31 5.04 9.18
N VAL A 105 -3.18 5.20 8.17
CA VAL A 105 -2.71 5.52 6.81
C VAL A 105 -2.05 6.89 6.75
N ASP A 106 -2.60 7.88 7.45
CA ASP A 106 -2.00 9.22 7.55
C ASP A 106 -0.64 9.19 8.23
N ALA A 107 -0.49 8.41 9.31
CA ALA A 107 0.81 8.22 9.99
C ALA A 107 1.84 7.53 9.09
N VAL A 108 1.45 6.51 8.30
CA VAL A 108 2.34 5.86 7.33
C VAL A 108 2.73 6.84 6.21
N ALA A 109 1.78 7.63 5.73
CA ALA A 109 2.04 8.62 4.70
C ALA A 109 3.05 9.68 5.16
N GLU A 110 2.90 10.16 6.40
CA GLU A 110 3.82 11.13 7.00
C GLU A 110 5.22 10.54 7.20
N ALA A 111 5.33 9.31 7.73
CA ALA A 111 6.60 8.64 7.96
C ALA A 111 7.41 8.42 6.66
N GLU A 112 6.73 8.14 5.56
CA GLU A 112 7.34 7.82 4.26
C GLU A 112 7.35 9.02 3.29
N GLY A 113 6.86 10.19 3.71
CA GLY A 113 6.81 11.40 2.88
C GLY A 113 5.84 11.30 1.69
N ILE A 114 4.79 10.48 1.78
CA ILE A 114 3.81 10.27 0.72
C ILE A 114 2.65 11.27 0.87
N SER A 115 2.39 12.06 -0.18
CA SER A 115 1.25 12.96 -0.19
C SER A 115 -0.04 12.24 -0.62
N ILE A 116 -1.07 12.27 0.24
CA ILE A 116 -2.40 11.73 -0.07
C ILE A 116 -3.32 12.86 -0.54
N SER A 117 -3.18 13.27 -1.80
CA SER A 117 -3.94 14.38 -2.38
C SER A 117 -4.79 14.00 -3.59
N ASN A 118 -4.54 12.84 -4.20
CA ASN A 118 -5.24 12.44 -5.42
C ASN A 118 -6.65 11.94 -5.09
N VAL A 119 -7.69 12.55 -5.66
CA VAL A 119 -9.07 12.09 -5.52
C VAL A 119 -9.41 11.20 -6.72
N SER A 120 -9.54 9.89 -6.49
CA SER A 120 -9.98 8.95 -7.52
C SER A 120 -10.65 7.72 -6.88
N PHE A 121 -11.50 7.01 -7.63
CA PHE A 121 -12.20 5.80 -7.14
C PHE A 121 -12.98 6.01 -5.83
N LYS A 122 -13.56 7.20 -5.63
CA LYS A 122 -14.20 7.62 -4.36
C LYS A 122 -13.25 7.49 -3.15
N ALA A 123 -11.94 7.67 -3.33
CA ALA A 123 -10.93 7.64 -2.28
C ALA A 123 -9.96 8.82 -2.40
N LEU A 124 -9.32 9.15 -1.29
CA LEU A 124 -8.07 9.90 -1.28
C LEU A 124 -6.92 8.91 -1.43
N ILE A 125 -6.07 9.14 -2.42
CA ILE A 125 -4.98 8.25 -2.81
C ILE A 125 -3.65 8.98 -2.73
N GLY A 126 -2.65 8.30 -2.17
CA GLY A 126 -1.23 8.67 -2.26
C GLY A 126 -0.46 7.52 -2.89
N LYS A 127 0.51 7.84 -3.75
CA LYS A 127 1.41 6.85 -4.36
C LYS A 127 2.84 7.19 -3.95
N GLY A 128 3.62 6.18 -3.63
CA GLY A 128 5.00 6.35 -3.22
C GLY A 128 5.71 5.03 -3.10
N PHE A 129 6.77 5.02 -2.31
CA PHE A 129 7.60 3.85 -2.07
C PHE A 129 7.83 3.72 -0.57
N ILE A 130 7.87 2.47 -0.09
CA ILE A 130 8.37 2.12 1.26
C ILE A 130 9.61 1.28 1.01
N GLY A 131 10.79 1.85 1.26
CA GLY A 131 12.04 1.32 0.71
C GLY A 131 11.96 1.22 -0.82
N ASP A 132 12.22 0.04 -1.38
CA ASP A 132 12.16 -0.23 -2.83
C ASP A 132 10.80 -0.76 -3.31
N VAL A 133 9.82 -0.88 -2.42
CA VAL A 133 8.51 -1.46 -2.75
C VAL A 133 7.53 -0.35 -3.14
N PRO A 134 6.94 -0.38 -4.35
CA PRO A 134 5.91 0.58 -4.73
C PRO A 134 4.65 0.36 -3.89
N VAL A 135 4.13 1.44 -3.30
CA VAL A 135 2.93 1.41 -2.48
C VAL A 135 1.91 2.44 -2.94
N MET A 136 0.65 2.12 -2.68
CA MET A 136 -0.48 3.01 -2.87
C MET A 136 -1.29 3.03 -1.58
N LEU A 137 -1.38 4.19 -0.97
CA LEU A 137 -2.18 4.46 0.21
C LEU A 137 -3.57 4.92 -0.23
N ALA A 138 -4.62 4.36 0.37
CA ALA A 138 -5.99 4.71 0.04
C ALA A 138 -6.84 4.93 1.29
N LYS A 139 -7.58 6.04 1.31
CA LYS A 139 -8.63 6.36 2.29
C LYS A 139 -9.97 6.49 1.57
N PRO A 140 -10.80 5.44 1.51
CA PRO A 140 -12.12 5.49 0.88
C PRO A 140 -12.95 6.64 1.45
N GLN A 141 -13.37 7.58 0.62
CA GLN A 141 -14.28 8.67 0.98
C GLN A 141 -15.75 8.25 0.79
N THR A 142 -16.03 6.97 0.98
CA THR A 142 -17.38 6.41 1.07
C THR A 142 -17.75 6.21 2.54
N PHE A 143 -19.02 5.98 2.84
CA PHE A 143 -19.38 5.50 4.17
C PHE A 143 -18.83 4.09 4.39
N MET A 144 -18.62 3.74 5.66
CA MET A 144 -17.99 2.49 6.08
C MET A 144 -18.66 1.24 5.47
N ASN A 145 -19.98 1.23 5.34
CA ASN A 145 -20.72 0.12 4.72
C ASN A 145 -20.52 -0.01 3.20
N ALA A 146 -19.98 1.02 2.55
CA ALA A 146 -19.72 1.09 1.11
C ALA A 146 -18.21 1.18 0.79
N SER A 147 -17.32 0.84 1.73
CA SER A 147 -15.87 0.86 1.49
C SER A 147 -15.44 -0.08 0.36
N GLY A 148 -16.17 -1.18 0.15
CA GLY A 148 -15.89 -2.14 -0.93
C GLY A 148 -16.04 -1.55 -2.33
N GLU A 149 -16.95 -0.59 -2.54
CA GLU A 149 -17.12 0.06 -3.85
C GLU A 149 -15.84 0.77 -4.30
N SER A 150 -15.20 1.46 -3.36
CA SER A 150 -13.97 2.20 -3.61
C SER A 150 -12.79 1.24 -3.78
N VAL A 151 -12.59 0.34 -2.81
CA VAL A 151 -11.44 -0.57 -2.82
C VAL A 151 -11.49 -1.54 -4.00
N GLY A 152 -12.67 -2.09 -4.31
CA GLY A 152 -12.89 -2.99 -5.44
C GLY A 152 -12.56 -2.32 -6.78
N ALA A 153 -12.94 -1.05 -6.95
CA ALA A 153 -12.63 -0.29 -8.15
C ALA A 153 -11.11 -0.07 -8.32
N ILE A 154 -10.41 0.29 -7.24
CA ILE A 154 -8.95 0.46 -7.22
C ILE A 154 -8.25 -0.84 -7.61
N VAL A 155 -8.60 -1.95 -6.94
CA VAL A 155 -8.00 -3.28 -7.18
C VAL A 155 -8.20 -3.73 -8.62
N SER A 156 -9.40 -3.52 -9.16
CA SER A 156 -9.75 -3.91 -10.54
C SER A 156 -9.00 -3.07 -11.58
N TYR A 157 -8.90 -1.75 -11.36
CA TYR A 157 -8.24 -0.82 -12.28
C TYR A 157 -6.73 -1.07 -12.35
N TYR A 158 -6.07 -1.15 -11.19
CA TYR A 158 -4.62 -1.36 -11.11
C TYR A 158 -4.21 -2.84 -11.20
N LYS A 159 -5.18 -3.76 -11.30
CA LYS A 159 -4.97 -5.22 -11.38
C LYS A 159 -4.09 -5.75 -10.24
N ILE A 160 -4.30 -5.22 -9.04
CA ILE A 160 -3.52 -5.55 -7.84
C ILE A 160 -3.98 -6.93 -7.33
N PRO A 161 -3.07 -7.88 -7.05
CA PRO A 161 -3.44 -9.16 -6.49
C PRO A 161 -3.91 -8.97 -5.04
N LEU A 162 -4.95 -9.70 -4.62
CA LEU A 162 -5.53 -9.58 -3.28
C LEU A 162 -4.51 -9.81 -2.15
N LYS A 163 -3.49 -10.64 -2.38
CA LYS A 163 -2.39 -10.87 -1.42
C LYS A 163 -1.55 -9.61 -1.13
N GLN A 164 -1.59 -8.61 -2.01
CA GLN A 164 -0.92 -7.31 -1.85
C GLN A 164 -1.89 -6.19 -1.41
N VAL A 165 -3.10 -6.54 -0.99
CA VAL A 165 -4.10 -5.59 -0.47
C VAL A 165 -4.14 -5.73 1.05
N LEU A 166 -3.53 -4.78 1.76
CA LEU A 166 -3.59 -4.68 3.21
C LEU A 166 -4.74 -3.77 3.63
N VAL A 167 -5.68 -4.29 4.41
CA VAL A 167 -6.79 -3.49 4.95
C VAL A 167 -6.60 -3.26 6.45
N ILE A 168 -6.64 -1.99 6.86
CA ILE A 168 -6.45 -1.54 8.24
C ILE A 168 -7.79 -1.02 8.77
N PHE A 169 -8.24 -1.57 9.89
CA PHE A 169 -9.53 -1.22 10.49
C PHE A 169 -9.54 -1.44 12.01
N ASP A 170 -10.54 -0.84 12.67
CA ASP A 170 -10.71 -0.97 14.11
C ASP A 170 -11.36 -2.27 14.53
N ASP A 171 -11.06 -2.70 15.75
CA ASP A 171 -11.53 -3.96 16.27
C ASP A 171 -11.91 -3.88 17.73
N LEU A 172 -13.18 -4.20 18.00
CA LEU A 172 -13.77 -4.22 19.33
C LEU A 172 -13.43 -5.50 20.12
N ASP A 173 -12.95 -6.55 19.46
CA ASP A 173 -12.52 -7.78 20.13
C ASP A 173 -11.11 -7.64 20.73
N LEU A 174 -10.32 -6.69 20.22
CA LEU A 174 -8.94 -6.50 20.63
C LEU A 174 -8.83 -5.40 21.71
N PRO A 175 -8.06 -5.63 22.79
CA PRO A 175 -7.74 -4.60 23.76
C PRO A 175 -7.15 -3.35 23.10
N PHE A 176 -7.40 -2.19 23.71
CA PHE A 176 -6.90 -0.90 23.24
C PHE A 176 -5.41 -0.93 22.92
N ALA A 177 -5.04 -0.32 21.78
CA ALA A 177 -3.67 -0.25 21.24
C ALA A 177 -3.03 -1.61 20.89
N LYS A 178 -3.76 -2.73 20.96
CA LYS A 178 -3.26 -4.02 20.51
C LYS A 178 -3.39 -4.13 18.99
N LEU A 179 -2.26 -4.29 18.31
CA LEU A 179 -2.22 -4.56 16.88
C LEU A 179 -2.22 -6.07 16.62
N ARG A 180 -2.96 -6.50 15.62
CA ARG A 180 -2.94 -7.90 15.16
C ARG A 180 -2.97 -7.98 13.65
N MET A 181 -1.95 -8.58 13.07
CA MET A 181 -1.90 -8.88 11.64
C MET A 181 -2.47 -10.26 11.36
N LEU A 182 -3.34 -10.39 10.36
CA LEU A 182 -3.86 -11.66 9.88
C LEU A 182 -3.71 -11.74 8.36
N PRO A 183 -3.22 -12.86 7.81
CA PRO A 183 -3.09 -13.04 6.36
C PRO A 183 -4.44 -13.29 5.66
N LYS A 184 -5.44 -13.77 6.41
CA LYS A 184 -6.81 -14.07 5.93
C LYS A 184 -7.81 -14.01 7.09
N GLY A 185 -9.10 -13.88 6.78
CA GLY A 185 -10.15 -13.92 7.81
C GLY A 185 -11.53 -13.40 7.36
N GLY A 186 -12.55 -13.62 8.19
CA GLY A 186 -13.89 -13.08 7.99
C GLY A 186 -14.00 -11.59 8.35
N HIS A 187 -15.20 -11.01 8.20
CA HIS A 187 -15.42 -9.59 8.51
C HIS A 187 -15.47 -9.28 10.01
N GLY A 188 -15.67 -10.27 10.89
CA GLY A 188 -15.65 -10.06 12.35
C GLY A 188 -16.68 -9.02 12.84
N GLY A 189 -17.87 -9.00 12.24
CA GLY A 189 -18.89 -7.98 12.52
C GLY A 189 -18.63 -6.58 11.93
N HIS A 190 -17.46 -6.29 11.38
CA HIS A 190 -17.13 -4.97 10.85
C HIS A 190 -17.74 -4.70 9.48
N ASN A 191 -18.55 -3.64 9.35
CA ASN A 191 -19.30 -3.32 8.13
C ASN A 191 -18.41 -3.02 6.91
N GLY A 192 -17.30 -2.30 7.09
CA GLY A 192 -16.34 -2.06 6.00
C GLY A 192 -15.68 -3.32 5.47
N MET A 193 -15.29 -4.23 6.35
CA MET A 193 -14.76 -5.52 5.95
C MET A 193 -15.78 -6.39 5.24
N ARG A 194 -17.05 -6.36 5.66
CA ARG A 194 -18.14 -7.04 4.95
C ARG A 194 -18.24 -6.52 3.52
N SER A 195 -18.36 -5.19 3.38
CA SER A 195 -18.44 -4.51 2.08
C SER A 195 -17.29 -4.88 1.13
N ILE A 196 -16.05 -4.91 1.65
CA ILE A 196 -14.86 -5.26 0.86
C ILE A 196 -14.89 -6.72 0.42
N ILE A 197 -15.21 -7.65 1.33
CA ILE A 197 -15.30 -9.08 1.01
C ILE A 197 -16.36 -9.33 -0.08
N ASP A 198 -17.51 -8.65 0.03
CA ASP A 198 -18.59 -8.76 -0.96
C ASP A 198 -18.12 -8.29 -2.35
N HIS A 199 -17.40 -7.16 -2.41
CA HIS A 199 -16.82 -6.63 -3.66
C HIS A 199 -15.66 -7.47 -4.20
N PHE A 200 -14.99 -8.26 -3.34
CA PHE A 200 -13.99 -9.24 -3.73
C PHE A 200 -14.60 -10.61 -4.09
N LYS A 201 -15.89 -10.66 -4.44
CA LYS A 201 -16.61 -11.88 -4.82
C LYS A 201 -16.58 -12.94 -3.71
N GLY A 202 -16.61 -12.50 -2.45
CA GLY A 202 -16.55 -13.38 -1.27
C GLY A 202 -15.14 -13.81 -0.86
N SER A 203 -14.09 -13.38 -1.55
CA SER A 203 -12.71 -13.73 -1.20
C SER A 203 -12.31 -13.14 0.15
N ARG A 204 -11.63 -13.96 0.95
CA ARG A 204 -11.14 -13.62 2.30
C ARG A 204 -9.61 -13.67 2.41
N ASP A 205 -8.95 -13.95 1.30
CA ASP A 205 -7.52 -14.23 1.20
C ASP A 205 -6.71 -12.96 0.90
N PHE A 206 -6.83 -12.00 1.82
CA PHE A 206 -6.06 -10.77 1.79
C PHE A 206 -5.65 -10.35 3.21
N PRO A 207 -4.44 -9.78 3.37
CA PRO A 207 -3.93 -9.40 4.66
C PRO A 207 -4.72 -8.25 5.28
N ARG A 208 -4.80 -8.26 6.60
CA ARG A 208 -5.47 -7.23 7.38
C ARG A 208 -4.75 -6.92 8.68
N LEU A 209 -4.77 -5.65 9.04
CA LEU A 209 -4.27 -5.15 10.32
C LEU A 209 -5.47 -4.72 11.16
N ARG A 210 -5.72 -5.47 12.24
CA ARG A 210 -6.75 -5.14 13.23
C ARG A 210 -6.12 -4.25 14.30
N ILE A 211 -6.75 -3.11 14.57
CA ILE A 211 -6.34 -2.18 15.63
C ILE A 211 -7.34 -2.25 16.76
N GLY A 212 -6.89 -2.70 17.93
CA GLY A 212 -7.74 -2.81 19.10
C GLY A 212 -8.22 -1.47 19.61
N THR A 213 -9.54 -1.31 19.66
CA THR A 213 -10.23 -0.10 20.15
C THR A 213 -11.08 -0.39 21.39
N CYS A 214 -11.09 -1.64 21.87
CA CYS A 214 -11.81 -2.04 23.06
C CYS A 214 -11.12 -1.51 24.32
N LEU A 215 -11.84 -0.67 25.06
CA LEU A 215 -11.37 -0.23 26.37
C LEU A 215 -11.80 -1.25 27.42
N ARG A 216 -11.05 -2.35 27.57
CA ARG A 216 -11.15 -3.14 28.79
C ARG A 216 -10.32 -2.43 29.85
N ALA A 217 -11.01 -1.73 30.76
CA ALA A 217 -10.41 -0.98 31.86
C ALA A 217 -9.61 -1.91 32.78
N LEU A 218 -8.32 -2.07 32.50
CA LEU A 218 -7.33 -2.58 33.44
C LEU A 218 -6.10 -1.66 33.32
N LEU A 219 -6.08 -0.66 34.20
CA LEU A 219 -4.94 0.06 34.77
C LEU A 219 -3.57 0.03 34.02
N THR A 220 -3.12 1.23 33.56
CA THR A 220 -1.74 1.76 33.31
C THR A 220 -0.99 1.48 31.98
N PRO A 221 0.04 2.28 31.53
CA PRO A 221 0.57 3.62 31.92
C PRO A 221 0.56 4.68 30.75
N PRO A 222 1.03 5.95 30.92
CA PRO A 222 0.59 7.11 30.12
C PRO A 222 1.30 7.37 28.77
N HIS A 223 2.25 6.53 28.35
CA HIS A 223 3.04 6.81 27.13
C HIS A 223 2.40 6.28 25.84
N CYS A 224 1.43 5.37 25.91
CA CYS A 224 0.68 4.87 24.75
C CYS A 224 -0.57 5.73 24.43
N PHE A 225 -0.76 6.81 25.18
CA PHE A 225 -1.97 7.63 25.17
C PHE A 225 -2.06 8.56 23.94
N TYR A 226 -0.93 8.87 23.30
CA TYR A 226 -0.88 10.02 22.39
C TYR A 226 -1.47 9.78 20.99
N ILE A 227 -1.56 8.52 20.52
CA ILE A 227 -2.01 8.25 19.15
C ILE A 227 -3.55 8.18 19.05
N ILE A 228 -4.27 7.72 20.09
CA ILE A 228 -5.71 7.38 19.97
C ILE A 228 -6.52 7.76 21.24
N SER A 229 -6.09 8.73 22.06
CA SER A 229 -6.84 9.09 23.28
C SER A 229 -7.99 10.09 23.07
N ALA A 230 -7.99 10.88 22.00
CA ALA A 230 -8.98 11.96 21.84
C ALA A 230 -10.26 11.49 21.12
N VAL A 231 -10.68 10.25 21.33
CA VAL A 231 -11.55 9.56 20.37
C VAL A 231 -12.98 9.42 20.88
N LYS A 232 -13.90 10.13 20.23
CA LYS A 232 -15.33 10.22 20.56
C LYS A 232 -16.09 9.02 19.99
N TRP A 233 -17.08 8.51 20.72
CA TRP A 233 -18.05 7.55 20.18
C TRP A 233 -19.13 8.31 19.38
N VAL A 234 -19.29 7.98 18.11
CA VAL A 234 -20.48 8.34 17.33
C VAL A 234 -21.24 7.05 17.10
N LYS A 235 -22.48 6.97 17.60
CA LYS A 235 -23.40 5.89 17.26
C LYS A 235 -23.72 6.00 15.77
N ILE A 236 -23.24 5.06 14.97
CA ILE A 236 -23.60 4.92 13.57
C ILE A 236 -24.49 3.68 13.48
N PHE A 237 -25.79 3.89 13.72
CA PHE A 237 -26.86 3.01 13.30
C PHE A 237 -27.70 3.79 12.29
#